data_AF-A0A2M8NEN5-F1
#
_entry.id   AF-A0A2M8NEN5-F1
#
_cell.length_a   1.000
_cell.length_b   1.000
_cell.length_c   1.000
_cell.angle_alpha   90.00
_cell.angle_beta   90.00
_cell.angle_gamma   90.00
#
_symmetry.space_group_name_H-M   'P 1'
#
loop_
_entity.id
_entity.type
_entity.pdbx_description
1 polymer ?
#
loop_
_entity_poly.entity_id
_entity_poly.type
_entity_poly.pdbx_seq_one_letter_code
_entity_poly.pdbx_strand_id
1 'polypeptide(L)'
;LMFYFLAVGILFLVILIARRLEDSPIGRAWTAIREDETAAIAMGVPLVRMKLMAFASGASFAGAIGVLFAAKQSFIDPQSFVLLESITILAMVIVGGIGGIRGVLLGAVVVTLLD
;
A
#
# COMPACT_ATOMS: atom_id res chain seq x y z
N LEU A 1 13.09 13.82 16.03
CA LEU A 1 11.68 13.99 16.48
C LEU A 1 10.76 14.50 15.36
N MET A 2 11.07 15.61 14.68
CA MET A 2 10.17 16.20 13.65
C MET A 2 9.81 15.21 12.52
N PHE A 3 10.79 14.47 11.99
CA PHE A 3 10.56 13.43 10.98
C PHE A 3 9.65 12.29 11.48
N TYR A 4 9.70 11.94 12.76
CA TYR A 4 8.85 10.89 13.34
C TYR A 4 7.38 11.32 13.34
N PHE A 5 7.09 12.54 13.82
CA PHE A 5 5.73 13.08 13.77
C PHE A 5 5.21 13.24 12.35
N LEU A 6 6.07 13.62 11.40
CA LEU A 6 5.73 13.72 10.00
C LEU A 6 5.40 12.34 9.40
N ALA A 7 6.20 11.32 9.69
CA ALA A 7 5.94 9.95 9.26
C ALA A 7 4.62 9.39 9.82
N VAL A 8 4.35 9.62 11.11
CA VAL A 8 3.08 9.23 11.74
C VAL A 8 1.90 9.99 11.13
N GLY A 9 2.06 11.28 10.83
CA GLY A 9 1.04 12.07 10.14
C GLY A 9 0.71 11.53 8.75
N ILE A 10 1.74 11.20 7.96
CA ILE A 10 1.58 10.57 6.64
C ILE A 10 0.93 9.20 6.77
N LEU A 11 1.35 8.38 7.74
CA LEU A 11 0.74 7.07 7.98
C LEU A 11 -0.78 7.20 8.23
N PHE A 12 -1.17 8.13 9.10
CA PHE A 12 -2.58 8.36 9.42
C PHE A 12 -3.36 8.85 8.19
N LEU A 13 -2.76 9.73 7.39
CA LEU A 13 -3.33 10.25 6.15
C LEU A 13 -3.51 9.14 5.11
N VAL A 14 -2.51 8.27 4.92
CA VAL A 14 -2.60 7.11 4.01
C VAL A 14 -3.70 6.15 4.45
N ILE A 15 -3.80 5.85 5.75
CA ILE A 15 -4.88 5.01 6.30
C ILE A 15 -6.25 5.64 6.05
N LEU A 16 -6.39 6.95 6.25
CA LEU A 16 -7.64 7.67 6.02
C LEU A 16 -8.04 7.61 4.54
N ILE A 17 -7.11 7.90 3.63
CA ILE A 17 -7.37 7.85 2.18
C ILE A 17 -7.71 6.42 1.77
N ALA A 18 -6.96 5.41 2.23
CA ALA A 18 -7.20 4.01 1.90
C ALA A 18 -8.61 3.57 2.30
N ARG A 19 -9.06 3.90 3.53
CA ARG A 19 -10.44 3.60 3.96
C ARG A 19 -11.50 4.33 3.15
N ARG A 20 -11.29 5.62 2.90
CA ARG A 20 -12.24 6.41 2.07
C ARG A 20 -12.32 5.88 0.65
N LEU A 21 -11.21 5.36 0.11
CA LEU A 21 -11.15 4.77 -1.21
C LEU A 21 -11.86 3.41 -1.25
N GLU A 22 -11.70 2.59 -0.21
CA GLU A 22 -12.41 1.31 -0.04
C GLU A 22 -13.94 1.51 0.00
N ASP A 23 -14.43 2.49 0.77
CA ASP A 23 -15.86 2.81 0.88
C ASP A 23 -16.45 3.48 -0.38
N SER A 24 -15.58 4.01 -1.25
CA SER A 24 -15.98 4.73 -2.46
C SER A 24 -16.56 3.81 -3.54
N PRO A 25 -17.28 4.36 -4.54
CA PRO A 25 -17.73 3.58 -5.70
C PRO A 25 -16.58 2.90 -6.46
N ILE A 26 -15.38 3.50 -6.45
CA ILE A 26 -14.19 2.94 -7.09
C ILE A 26 -13.71 1.70 -6.34
N GLY A 27 -13.68 1.76 -5.00
CA GLY A 27 -13.32 0.61 -4.16
C GLY A 27 -14.27 -0.56 -4.35
N ARG A 28 -15.59 -0.30 -4.38
CA ARG A 28 -16.60 -1.33 -4.66
C ARG A 28 -16.45 -1.94 -6.05
N ALA A 29 -16.11 -1.14 -7.05
CA ALA A 29 -15.82 -1.63 -8.40
C ALA A 29 -14.59 -2.55 -8.42
N TRP A 30 -13.54 -2.24 -7.65
CA TRP A 30 -12.38 -3.13 -7.50
C TRP A 30 -12.73 -4.45 -6.81
N THR A 31 -13.60 -4.41 -5.79
CA THR A 31 -14.08 -5.64 -5.15
C THR A 31 -14.86 -6.51 -6.14
N ALA A 32 -15.75 -5.93 -6.95
CA ALA A 32 -16.49 -6.66 -7.97
C ALA A 32 -15.56 -7.31 -9.02
N ILE A 33 -14.53 -6.58 -9.47
CA ILE A 33 -13.53 -7.12 -10.42
C ILE A 33 -12.72 -8.26 -9.79
N ARG A 34 -12.43 -8.20 -8.48
CA ARG A 34 -11.69 -9.23 -7.76
C ARG A 34 -12.49 -10.53 -7.61
N GLU A 35 -13.82 -10.44 -7.52
CA GLU A 35 -14.69 -11.62 -7.43
C GLU A 35 -14.88 -12.30 -8.79
N ASP A 36 -15.32 -11.55 -9.80
CA ASP A 36 -15.51 -12.06 -11.15
C ASP A 36 -15.38 -10.93 -12.18
N GLU A 37 -14.29 -10.97 -12.94
CA GLU A 37 -13.98 -10.00 -13.99
C GLU A 37 -15.01 -10.04 -15.13
N THR A 38 -15.47 -11.23 -15.51
CA THR A 38 -16.48 -11.43 -16.55
C THR A 38 -17.84 -10.87 -16.16
N ALA A 39 -18.26 -11.08 -14.91
CA ALA A 39 -19.49 -10.49 -14.39
C ALA A 39 -19.38 -8.96 -14.28
N ALA A 40 -18.24 -8.42 -13.86
CA ALA A 40 -18.03 -6.98 -13.77
C ALA A 40 -18.16 -6.27 -15.14
N ILE A 41 -17.65 -6.88 -16.21
CA ILE A 41 -17.83 -6.36 -17.59
C ILE A 41 -19.32 -6.35 -17.96
N ALA A 42 -20.04 -7.44 -17.70
CA ALA A 42 -21.46 -7.55 -18.02
C ALA A 42 -22.30 -6.49 -17.29
N MET A 43 -21.87 -6.07 -16.10
CA MET A 43 -22.49 -4.99 -15.31
C MET A 43 -22.05 -3.57 -15.73
N GLY A 44 -21.26 -3.43 -16.80
CA GLY A 44 -20.83 -2.15 -17.34
C GLY A 44 -19.64 -1.50 -16.64
N VAL A 45 -18.87 -2.24 -15.83
CA VAL A 45 -17.67 -1.71 -15.16
C VAL A 45 -16.51 -1.61 -16.17
N PRO A 46 -15.88 -0.43 -16.34
CA PRO A 46 -14.78 -0.26 -17.27
C PRO A 46 -13.47 -0.86 -16.70
N LEU A 47 -13.22 -2.14 -16.99
CA LEU A 47 -12.09 -2.89 -16.41
C LEU A 47 -10.73 -2.21 -16.55
N VAL A 48 -10.37 -1.78 -17.75
CA VAL A 48 -9.05 -1.19 -18.03
C VAL A 48 -8.83 0.05 -17.18
N ARG A 49 -9.82 0.95 -17.13
CA ARG A 49 -9.76 2.15 -16.31
C ARG A 49 -9.67 1.81 -14.82
N MET A 50 -10.45 0.85 -14.35
CA MET A 50 -10.43 0.46 -12.94
C MET A 50 -9.11 -0.20 -12.53
N LYS A 51 -8.55 -1.11 -13.34
CA LYS A 51 -7.23 -1.72 -13.10
C LYS A 51 -6.10 -0.69 -13.12
N LEU A 52 -6.13 0.27 -14.06
CA LEU A 52 -5.15 1.36 -14.10
C LEU A 52 -5.27 2.28 -12.88
N MET A 53 -6.49 2.58 -12.42
CA MET A 53 -6.69 3.38 -11.20
C MET A 53 -6.19 2.63 -9.95
N ALA A 54 -6.39 1.31 -9.87
CA ALA A 54 -5.85 0.50 -8.78
C ALA A 54 -4.32 0.57 -8.75
N PHE A 55 -3.68 0.37 -9.90
CA PHE A 55 -2.23 0.48 -10.04
C PHE A 55 -1.71 1.88 -9.70
N ALA A 56 -2.33 2.93 -10.26
CA ALA A 56 -1.94 4.31 -10.01
C ALA A 56 -2.07 4.70 -8.53
N SER A 57 -3.14 4.27 -7.86
CA SER A 57 -3.33 4.51 -6.43
C SER A 57 -2.23 3.84 -5.59
N GLY A 58 -1.93 2.56 -5.83
CA GLY A 58 -0.85 1.86 -5.14
C GLY A 58 0.52 2.50 -5.40
N ALA A 59 0.82 2.84 -6.66
CA ALA A 59 2.07 3.49 -7.05
C ALA A 59 2.24 4.87 -6.38
N SER A 60 1.16 5.65 -6.25
CA SER A 60 1.20 6.96 -5.58
C SER A 60 1.54 6.84 -4.09
N PHE A 61 0.99 5.85 -3.38
CA PHE A 61 1.33 5.62 -1.97
C PHE A 61 2.78 5.16 -1.81
N ALA A 62 3.23 4.23 -2.67
CA ALA A 62 4.61 3.77 -2.67
C ALA A 62 5.59 4.93 -2.94
N GLY A 63 5.29 5.79 -3.92
CA GLY A 63 6.10 6.97 -4.23
C GLY A 63 6.16 7.97 -3.08
N ALA A 64 5.03 8.26 -2.42
CA ALA A 64 4.98 9.16 -1.27
C ALA A 64 5.88 8.67 -0.12
N ILE A 65 5.84 7.37 0.19
CA ILE A 65 6.71 6.77 1.21
C ILE A 65 8.17 6.74 0.76
N GLY A 66 8.45 6.49 -0.52
CA GLY A 66 9.81 6.53 -1.07
C GLY A 66 10.47 7.90 -0.92
N VAL A 67 9.73 8.99 -1.18
CA VAL A 67 10.23 10.36 -0.96
C VAL A 67 10.51 10.63 0.51
N LEU A 68 9.63 10.16 1.40
CA LEU A 68 9.83 10.28 2.85
C LEU A 68 11.09 9.53 3.32
N PHE A 69 11.31 8.31 2.80
CA PHE A 69 12.49 7.50 3.10
C PHE A 69 13.76 8.20 2.62
N ALA A 70 13.79 8.67 1.38
CA ALA A 70 14.92 9.43 0.82
C ALA A 70 15.21 10.72 1.59
N ALA A 71 14.17 11.43 2.05
CA ALA A 71 14.34 12.65 2.84
C ALA A 71 14.95 12.39 4.24
N LYS A 72 14.73 11.19 4.81
CA LYS A 72 15.33 10.78 6.09
C LYS A 72 16.75 10.24 5.89
N GLN A 73 17.04 9.64 4.74
CA GLN A 73 18.31 9.00 4.44
C GLN A 73 19.32 10.04 3.92
N SER A 74 20.22 10.53 4.80
CA SER A 74 21.25 11.52 4.42
C SER A 74 22.35 10.96 3.51
N PHE A 75 22.47 9.64 3.41
CA PHE A 75 23.48 8.96 2.59
C PHE A 75 22.89 7.70 1.94
N ILE A 76 23.07 7.57 0.62
CA ILE A 76 22.55 6.45 -0.16
C ILE A 76 23.59 5.34 -0.18
N ASP A 77 23.27 4.23 0.47
CA ASP A 77 24.05 3.00 0.40
C ASP A 77 23.33 1.99 -0.53
N PRO A 78 23.99 1.48 -1.59
CA PRO A 78 23.44 0.43 -2.44
C PRO A 78 22.99 -0.82 -1.68
N GLN A 79 23.58 -1.10 -0.51
CA GLN A 79 23.18 -2.22 0.33
C GLN A 79 21.79 -2.05 0.97
N SER A 80 21.20 -0.85 0.94
CA SER A 80 19.82 -0.63 1.43
C SER A 80 18.73 -0.99 0.41
N PHE A 81 19.09 -1.37 -0.83
CA PHE A 81 18.14 -1.65 -1.92
C PHE A 81 18.30 -3.06 -2.50
N VAL A 82 18.76 -4.01 -1.69
CA VAL A 82 18.87 -5.42 -2.10
C VAL A 82 17.51 -6.08 -2.23
N LEU A 83 17.45 -7.12 -3.06
CA LEU A 83 16.24 -7.93 -3.28
C LEU A 83 15.65 -8.46 -1.96
N LEU A 84 16.50 -8.82 -1.00
CA LEU A 84 16.07 -9.36 0.29
C LEU A 84 15.19 -8.36 1.05
N GLU A 85 15.55 -7.08 1.09
CA GLU A 85 14.75 -6.02 1.72
C GLU A 85 13.36 -5.88 1.06
N SER A 86 13.31 -5.97 -0.28
CA SER A 86 12.03 -5.93 -1.01
C SER A 86 11.15 -7.13 -0.67
N ILE A 87 11.74 -8.32 -0.50
CA ILE A 87 11.03 -9.53 -0.07
C ILE A 87 10.56 -9.37 1.38
N THR A 88 11.36 -8.80 2.27
CA THR A 88 10.98 -8.56 3.66
C THR A 88 9.75 -7.64 3.73
N ILE A 89 9.74 -6.52 3.00
CA ILE A 89 8.58 -5.62 2.93
C ILE A 89 7.34 -6.37 2.43
N LEU A 90 7.49 -7.23 1.42
CA LEU A 90 6.39 -8.04 0.90
C LEU A 90 5.91 -9.08 1.95
N ALA A 91 6.84 -9.66 2.71
CA ALA A 91 6.56 -10.58 3.81
C ALA A 91 5.79 -9.89 4.94
N MET A 92 6.09 -8.62 5.28
CA MET A 92 5.32 -7.84 6.26
C MET A 92 3.83 -7.81 5.91
N VAL A 93 3.50 -7.63 4.63
CA VAL A 93 2.12 -7.59 4.12
C VAL A 93 1.49 -8.97 4.14
N ILE A 94 2.22 -10.02 3.74
CA ILE A 94 1.72 -11.39 3.72
C ILE A 94 1.41 -11.88 5.15
N VAL A 95 2.34 -11.68 6.09
CA VAL A 95 2.20 -12.07 7.49
C VAL A 95 1.04 -11.31 8.15
N GLY A 96 0.88 -10.03 7.82
CA GLY A 96 -0.23 -9.22 8.31
C GLY A 96 -1.60 -9.60 7.74
N GLY A 97 -1.65 -10.25 6.58
CA GLY A 97 -2.88 -10.67 5.92
C GLY A 97 -3.30 -9.73 4.77
N ILE A 98 -3.62 -10.34 3.63
CA ILE A 98 -3.96 -9.63 2.39
C ILE A 98 -5.38 -9.05 2.49
N GLY A 99 -5.49 -7.73 2.45
CA GLY A 99 -6.78 -7.01 2.38
C GLY A 99 -7.24 -6.33 3.67
N GLY A 100 -6.45 -6.35 4.75
CA GLY A 100 -6.80 -5.67 6.00
C GLY A 100 -5.73 -4.70 6.48
N ILE A 101 -6.05 -3.40 6.57
CA ILE A 101 -5.11 -2.35 7.04
C ILE A 101 -4.55 -2.67 8.43
N ARG A 102 -5.40 -3.15 9.35
CA ARG A 102 -5.00 -3.49 10.74
C ARG A 102 -4.04 -4.68 10.76
N GLY A 103 -4.26 -5.65 9.87
CA GLY A 103 -3.43 -6.83 9.74
C GLY A 103 -2.04 -6.47 9.25
N VAL A 104 -1.95 -5.70 8.16
CA VAL A 104 -0.67 -5.22 7.61
C VAL A 104 0.13 -4.40 8.63
N LEU A 105 -0.52 -3.56 9.45
CA LEU A 105 0.15 -2.83 10.54
C LEU A 105 0.77 -3.78 11.57
N LEU A 106 0.03 -4.81 12.01
CA LEU A 106 0.55 -5.82 12.93
C LEU A 106 1.69 -6.63 12.30
N GLY A 107 1.53 -7.02 11.03
CA GLY A 107 2.58 -7.74 10.28
C GLY A 107 3.87 -6.94 10.17
N ALA A 108 3.77 -5.65 9.85
CA ALA A 108 4.93 -4.76 9.82
C ALA A 108 5.63 -4.66 11.18
N VAL A 109 4.87 -4.50 12.29
CA VAL A 109 5.45 -4.46 13.64
C VAL A 109 6.12 -5.79 14.02
N VAL A 110 5.48 -6.93 13.72
CA VAL A 110 6.03 -8.25 14.07
C VAL A 110 7.32 -8.53 13.32
N VAL A 111 7.34 -8.29 12.00
CA VAL A 111 8.52 -8.55 11.19
C VAL A 111 9.65 -7.58 11.54
N THR A 112 9.37 -6.30 11.78
CA THR A 112 10.41 -5.33 12.20
C THR A 112 10.98 -5.59 13.60
N LEU A 113 10.30 -6.38 14.44
CA LEU A 113 10.85 -6.86 15.71
C LEU A 113 11.66 -8.14 15.58
N LEU A 114 11.45 -8.88 14.48
CA LEU A 114 12.10 -10.16 14.20
C LEU A 114 13.40 -9.99 13.40
N ASP A 115 13.40 -9.00 12.50
CA ASP A 115 14.55 -8.52 11.73
C ASP A 115 15.49 -7.69 12.61
#